data_AF-A0AAU7D5B6-F1
#
_entry.id   AF-A0AAU7D5B6-F1
#
_cell.length_a   1.000
_cell.length_b   1.000
_cell.length_c   1.000
_cell.angle_alpha   90.00
_cell.angle_beta   90.00
_cell.angle_gamma   90.00
#
_symmetry.space_group_name_H-M   'P 1'
#
loop_
_entity.id
_entity.type
_entity.pdbx_description
1 polymer ?
#
loop_
_entity_poly.entity_id
_entity_poly.type
_entity_poly.pdbx_seq_one_letter_code
_entity_poly.pdbx_strand_id
1 'polypeptide(L)'
;MIFSKDYVGYLARQTLKHLVAEKMIESSKPAVLEERVTAAMIEELALEDRINDEVRVILEAFQDDMLKTGASYPEMFKKVKNELARKYKAVL
;
A
#
# COMPACT_ATOMS: atom_id res chain seq x y z
N MET A 1 -6.18 -3.06 -4.81
CA MET A 1 -6.08 -3.57 -3.43
C MET A 1 -6.50 -5.02 -3.44
N ILE A 2 -5.65 -5.94 -2.97
CA ILE A 2 -5.97 -7.37 -2.91
C ILE A 2 -7.07 -7.65 -1.87
N PHE A 3 -7.16 -6.81 -0.83
CA PHE A 3 -8.18 -6.88 0.21
C PHE A 3 -9.22 -5.78 0.04
N SER A 4 -10.49 -6.05 0.39
CA SER A 4 -11.51 -4.99 0.49
C SER A 4 -11.27 -4.13 1.73
N LYS A 5 -11.55 -2.82 1.64
CA LYS A 5 -11.42 -1.88 2.77
C LYS A 5 -12.25 -2.32 3.98
N ASP A 6 -13.43 -2.89 3.76
CA ASP A 6 -14.30 -3.40 4.83
C ASP A 6 -13.68 -4.60 5.54
N TYR A 7 -12.97 -5.45 4.80
CA TYR A 7 -12.27 -6.62 5.34
C TYR A 7 -11.06 -6.21 6.17
N VAL A 8 -10.28 -5.22 5.69
CA VAL A 8 -9.17 -4.63 6.46
C VAL A 8 -9.67 -4.00 7.76
N GLY A 9 -10.79 -3.27 7.69
CA GLY A 9 -11.43 -2.71 8.88
C GLY A 9 -11.89 -3.79 9.86
N TYR A 10 -12.47 -4.89 9.37
CA TYR A 10 -12.82 -6.01 10.23
C TYR A 10 -11.59 -6.63 10.92
N LEU A 11 -10.50 -6.86 10.18
CA LEU A 11 -9.26 -7.40 10.73
C LEU A 11 -8.65 -6.48 11.79
N ALA A 12 -8.54 -5.18 11.51
CA ALA A 12 -8.00 -4.18 12.43
C ALA A 12 -8.75 -4.21 13.78
N ARG A 13 -10.10 -4.26 13.73
CA ARG A 13 -10.95 -4.37 14.92
C ARG A 13 -10.70 -5.64 15.71
N GLN A 14 -10.63 -6.78 15.02
CA GLN A 14 -10.45 -8.07 15.68
C GLN A 14 -9.06 -8.15 16.34
N THR A 15 -8.02 -7.68 15.66
CA THR A 15 -6.65 -7.62 16.21
C THR A 15 -6.59 -6.72 17.45
N LEU A 16 -7.23 -5.55 17.40
CA LEU A 16 -7.29 -4.63 18.54
C LEU A 16 -8.00 -5.22 19.75
N LYS A 17 -9.15 -5.87 19.53
CA LYS A 17 -9.89 -6.55 20.60
C LYS A 17 -9.03 -7.62 21.28
N HIS A 18 -8.28 -8.41 20.51
CA HIS A 18 -7.36 -9.39 21.06
C HIS A 18 -6.21 -8.74 21.83
N LEU A 19 -5.59 -7.69 21.29
CA LEU A 19 -4.48 -6.98 21.95
C LEU A 19 -4.88 -6.34 23.29
N VAL A 20 -6.11 -5.83 23.37
CA VAL A 20 -6.67 -5.29 24.62
C VAL A 20 -7.01 -6.43 25.59
N ALA A 21 -7.57 -7.55 25.11
CA ALA A 21 -7.87 -8.71 25.94
C ALA A 21 -6.61 -9.34 26.57
N GLU A 22 -5.52 -9.40 25.81
CA GLU A 22 -4.19 -9.85 26.25
C GLU A 22 -3.44 -8.81 27.11
N LYS A 23 -4.06 -7.65 27.40
CA LYS A 23 -3.45 -6.52 28.14
C LYS A 23 -2.15 -5.99 27.54
N MET A 24 -1.93 -6.20 26.24
CA MET A 24 -0.75 -5.70 25.53
C MET A 24 -0.85 -4.20 25.24
N ILE A 25 -2.07 -3.66 25.20
CA ILE A 25 -2.35 -2.26 24.91
C ILE A 25 -3.45 -1.77 25.86
N GLU A 26 -3.23 -0.62 26.49
CA GLU A 26 -4.23 0.06 27.30
C GLU A 26 -4.54 1.42 26.68
N SER A 27 -5.83 1.71 26.46
CA SER A 27 -6.27 2.95 25.82
C SER A 27 -7.49 3.51 26.52
N SER A 28 -7.43 4.80 26.83
CA SER A 28 -8.54 5.56 27.42
C SER A 28 -9.67 5.86 26.42
N LYS A 29 -9.43 5.69 25.11
CA LYS A 29 -10.41 5.91 24.04
C LYS A 29 -10.29 4.82 22.95
N PRO A 30 -10.82 3.61 23.20
CA PRO A 30 -10.67 2.47 22.28
C PRO A 30 -11.23 2.74 20.88
N ALA A 31 -12.35 3.47 20.76
CA ALA A 31 -12.95 3.81 19.45
C ALA A 31 -12.02 4.65 18.56
N VAL A 32 -11.31 5.62 19.15
CA VAL A 32 -10.37 6.49 18.40
C VAL A 32 -9.12 5.70 17.99
N LEU A 33 -8.66 4.80 18.85
CA LEU A 33 -7.54 3.92 18.54
C LEU A 33 -7.90 2.97 17.39
N GLU A 34 -9.10 2.40 17.41
CA GLU A 34 -9.63 1.52 16.38
C GLU A 34 -9.71 2.20 15.02
N GLU A 35 -10.23 3.42 14.97
CA GLU A 35 -10.28 4.22 13.74
C GLU A 35 -8.88 4.52 13.20
N ARG A 36 -7.95 4.95 14.07
CA ARG A 36 -6.57 5.26 13.68
C ARG A 36 -5.81 4.07 13.15
N VAL A 37 -5.91 2.91 13.82
CA VAL A 37 -5.24 1.68 13.37
C VAL A 37 -5.86 1.19 12.07
N THR A 38 -7.18 1.25 11.94
CA THR A 38 -7.87 0.90 10.69
C THR A 38 -7.40 1.79 9.54
N ALA A 39 -7.35 3.11 9.74
CA ALA A 39 -6.87 4.05 8.74
C ALA A 39 -5.41 3.79 8.35
N ALA A 40 -4.53 3.57 9.32
CA ALA A 40 -3.13 3.25 9.07
C ALA A 40 -2.95 1.94 8.29
N MET A 41 -3.70 0.89 8.65
CA MET A 41 -3.66 -0.39 7.93
C MET A 41 -4.17 -0.27 6.50
N ILE A 42 -5.23 0.51 6.27
CA ILE A 42 -5.74 0.78 4.91
C ILE A 42 -4.71 1.57 4.10
N GLU A 43 -4.08 2.58 4.69
CA GLU A 43 -3.08 3.40 4.01
C GLU A 43 -1.85 2.58 3.60
N GLU A 44 -1.40 1.69 4.48
CA GLU A 44 -0.27 0.79 4.23
C GLU A 44 -0.60 -0.22 3.12
N LEU A 45 -1.78 -0.85 3.18
CA LEU A 45 -2.20 -1.81 2.15
C LEU A 45 -2.51 -1.13 0.81
N ALA A 46 -2.88 0.15 0.82
CA ALA A 46 -3.08 0.94 -0.39
C ALA A 46 -1.76 1.52 -0.95
N LEU A 47 -0.63 1.39 -0.25
CA LEU A 47 0.66 1.87 -0.74
C LEU A 47 1.08 1.11 -2.00
N GLU A 48 0.85 -0.20 -2.06
CA GLU A 48 1.17 -1.01 -3.24
C GLU A 48 0.38 -0.54 -4.48
N ASP A 49 -0.92 -0.30 -4.32
CA ASP A 49 -1.76 0.20 -5.42
C ASP A 49 -1.29 1.56 -5.91
N ARG A 50 -0.96 2.48 -4.99
CA ARG A 50 -0.40 3.80 -5.34
C ARG A 50 0.89 3.68 -6.13
N ILE A 51 1.80 2.79 -5.71
CA ILE A 51 3.04 2.52 -6.45
C ILE A 51 2.72 1.99 -7.86
N ASN A 52 1.78 1.04 -7.98
CA ASN A 52 1.41 0.48 -9.28
C ASN A 52 0.79 1.53 -10.22
N ASP A 53 -0.04 2.43 -9.70
CA ASP A 53 -0.65 3.51 -10.48
C ASP A 53 0.38 4.57 -10.89
N GLU A 54 1.31 4.94 -10.01
CA GLU A 54 2.43 5.84 -10.36
C GLU A 54 3.32 5.24 -11.45
N VAL A 55 3.61 3.94 -11.40
CA VAL A 55 4.36 3.25 -12.46
C VAL A 55 3.65 3.39 -13.80
N ARG A 56 2.31 3.24 -13.85
CA ARG A 56 1.54 3.37 -15.09
C ARG A 56 1.61 4.78 -15.66
N VAL A 57 1.40 5.80 -14.83
CA VAL A 57 1.48 7.20 -15.25
C VAL A 57 2.86 7.54 -15.81
N ILE A 58 3.91 7.03 -15.16
CA ILE A 58 5.29 7.20 -15.63
C ILE A 58 5.46 6.51 -16.99
N LEU A 59 5.04 5.26 -17.14
CA LEU A 59 5.17 4.56 -18.43
C LEU A 59 4.34 5.19 -19.54
N GLU A 60 3.18 5.76 -19.24
CA GLU A 60 2.39 6.55 -20.20
C GLU A 60 3.17 7.79 -20.67
N ALA A 61 3.79 8.52 -19.75
CA ALA A 61 4.63 9.67 -20.08
C ALA A 61 5.89 9.30 -20.89
N PHE A 62 6.41 8.08 -20.70
CA PHE A 62 7.60 7.56 -21.40
C PHE A 62 7.27 6.71 -22.66
N GLN A 63 6.00 6.62 -23.09
CA GLN A 63 5.61 5.80 -24.26
C GLN A 63 6.38 6.18 -25.53
N ASP A 64 6.52 7.47 -25.82
CA ASP A 64 7.21 7.95 -27.02
C ASP A 64 8.71 7.64 -27.02
N ASP A 65 9.34 7.68 -25.84
CA ASP A 65 10.75 7.34 -25.68
C ASP A 65 10.97 5.83 -25.73
N MET A 66 10.02 5.03 -25.23
CA MET A 66 10.06 3.58 -25.36
C MET A 66 9.89 3.13 -26.82
N LEU A 67 9.05 3.81 -27.59
CA LEU A 67 8.91 3.59 -29.03
C LEU A 67 10.20 3.92 -29.79
N LYS A 68 10.89 5.01 -29.42
CA LYS A 68 12.18 5.40 -30.02
C LYS A 68 13.34 4.48 -29.64
N THR A 69 13.34 3.96 -28.42
CA THR A 69 14.43 3.11 -27.90
C THR A 69 14.21 1.62 -28.12
N GLY A 70 13.02 1.21 -28.59
CA GLY A 70 12.67 -0.20 -28.78
C GLY A 70 12.56 -0.98 -27.47
N ALA A 71 12.39 -0.29 -26.34
CA ALA A 71 12.40 -0.88 -25.01
C ALA A 71 11.10 -1.63 -24.72
N SER A 72 11.22 -2.84 -24.17
CA SER A 72 10.08 -3.69 -23.82
C SER A 72 9.33 -3.15 -22.60
N TYR A 73 8.01 -2.93 -22.73
CA TYR A 73 7.15 -2.43 -21.66
C TYR A 73 7.23 -3.24 -20.36
N PRO A 74 7.20 -4.59 -20.39
CA PRO A 74 7.42 -5.41 -19.19
C PRO A 74 8.74 -5.15 -18.46
N GLU A 75 9.82 -4.82 -19.18
CA GLU A 75 11.14 -4.61 -18.57
C GLU A 75 11.23 -3.23 -17.90
N MET A 76 10.70 -2.19 -18.57
CA MET A 76 10.64 -0.85 -18.01
C MET A 76 9.70 -0.79 -16.80
N PHE A 77 8.57 -1.50 -16.84
CA PHE A 77 7.66 -1.63 -15.70
C PHE A 77 8.38 -2.18 -14.47
N LYS A 78 9.17 -3.26 -14.63
CA LYS A 78 9.94 -3.83 -13.51
C LYS A 78 10.99 -2.86 -12.97
N LYS A 79 11.70 -2.14 -13.83
CA LYS A 79 12.72 -1.16 -13.41
C LYS A 79 12.11 0.00 -12.63
N VAL A 80 11.09 0.65 -13.19
CA VAL A 80 10.42 1.80 -12.57
C VAL A 80 9.73 1.38 -11.27
N LYS A 81 9.07 0.22 -11.23
CA LYS A 81 8.48 -0.33 -10.00
C LYS A 81 9.53 -0.54 -8.91
N ASN A 82 10.70 -1.08 -9.25
CA ASN A 82 11.79 -1.27 -8.29
C ASN A 82 12.37 0.05 -7.77
N GLU A 83 12.49 1.07 -8.61
CA GLU A 83 12.94 2.40 -8.19
C GLU A 83 11.95 3.08 -7.26
N LEU A 84 10.65 3.04 -7.60
CA LEU A 84 9.59 3.59 -6.76
C LEU A 84 9.48 2.84 -5.43
N ALA A 85 9.55 1.51 -5.43
CA ALA A 85 9.55 0.72 -4.21
C ALA A 85 10.68 1.12 -3.25
N ARG A 86 11.88 1.33 -3.79
CA ARG A 86 13.03 1.83 -3.01
C ARG A 86 12.80 3.23 -2.47
N LYS A 87 12.21 4.13 -3.26
CA LYS A 87 11.91 5.51 -2.84
C LYS A 87 10.87 5.56 -1.73
N TYR A 88 9.84 4.72 -1.80
CA TYR A 88 8.81 4.60 -0.78
C TYR A 88 9.23 3.73 0.42
N LYS A 89 10.44 3.15 0.40
CA LYS A 89 10.91 2.15 1.38
C LYS A 89 9.91 0.99 1.58
N ALA A 90 9.07 0.75 0.58
CA ALA A 90 8.09 -0.31 0.61
C ALA A 90 8.83 -1.65 0.42
N VAL A 91 8.65 -2.58 1.35
CA VAL A 91 9.11 -3.96 1.18
C VAL A 91 8.03 -4.66 0.35
N LEU A 92 8.26 -4.75 -0.97
CA LEU A 92 7.41 -5.51 -1.90
C LEU A 92 7.81 -6.99 -1.91
#